data_AF-A0A674JV72-F1
#
_entry.id   AF-A0A674JV72-F1
#
_cell.length_a   1.000
_cell.length_b   1.000
_cell.length_c   1.000
_cell.angle_alpha   90.00
_cell.angle_beta   90.00
_cell.angle_gamma   90.00
#
_symmetry.space_group_name_H-M   'P 1'
#
loop_
_entity.id
_entity.type
_entity.pdbx_description
1 polymer ?
#
loop_
_entity_poly.entity_id
_entity_poly.type
_entity_poly.pdbx_seq_one_letter_code
_entity_poly.pdbx_strand_id
1 'polypeptide(L)' 'MSGKVTSSNHTSQGQRAVEQLRTEAGLERMKVSKAARELLQYCRAHAQSDPLLTGVPASANPFKDKKTCSIL' A
#
# COMPACT_ATOMS: atom_id res chain seq x y z
N MET A 1 4.71 16.40 52.01
CA MET A 1 4.63 17.33 50.86
C MET A 1 5.94 17.15 50.11
N SER A 2 6.06 16.62 48.90
CA SER A 2 5.13 16.40 47.80
C SER A 2 5.67 15.27 46.93
N GLY A 3 4.81 14.35 46.50
CA GLY A 3 5.14 13.37 45.47
C GLY A 3 5.15 14.05 44.10
N LYS A 4 6.20 13.81 43.31
CA LYS A 4 6.21 14.10 41.86
C LYS A 4 7.29 13.28 41.15
N VAL A 5 7.06 11.97 40.98
CA VAL A 5 7.97 11.10 40.19
C VAL A 5 7.26 10.41 39.01
N THR A 6 5.95 10.60 38.84
CA THR A 6 5.19 9.98 37.73
C THR A 6 5.14 10.82 36.43
N SER A 7 5.70 12.04 36.42
CA SER A 7 5.57 12.98 35.29
C SER A 7 6.63 12.84 34.20
N SER A 8 7.68 12.04 34.39
CA SER A 8 8.86 11.93 33.49
C SER A 8 8.62 11.10 32.21
N ASN A 9 7.68 10.15 32.27
CA ASN A 9 7.39 9.27 31.13
C ASN A 9 6.54 9.97 30.05
N HIS A 10 5.60 10.82 30.46
CA HIS A 10 4.75 11.56 29.52
C HIS A 10 5.53 12.65 28.78
N THR A 11 6.48 13.30 29.46
CA THR A 11 7.31 14.34 28.85
C THR A 11 8.31 13.76 27.85
N SER A 12 8.97 12.65 28.19
CA SER A 12 9.90 11.96 27.27
C SER A 12 9.20 11.33 26.07
N GLN A 13 7.97 10.83 26.23
CA GLN A 13 7.14 10.39 25.10
C GLN A 13 6.76 11.57 24.19
N GLY A 14 6.36 12.70 24.78
CA GLY A 14 6.05 13.91 24.02
C GLY A 14 7.25 14.45 23.23
N GLN A 15 8.45 14.46 23.82
CA GLN A 15 9.68 14.86 23.15
C GLN A 15 9.98 13.99 21.92
N ARG A 16 9.90 12.66 22.07
CA ARG A 16 10.08 11.72 20.96
C ARG A 16 9.06 11.93 19.84
N ALA A 17 7.79 12.19 20.18
CA ALA A 17 6.76 12.48 19.19
C ALA A 17 7.05 13.78 18.43
N VAL A 18 7.53 14.83 19.12
CA VAL A 18 7.91 16.10 18.48
C VAL A 18 9.10 15.92 17.54
N GLU A 19 10.12 15.15 17.93
CA GLU A 19 11.27 14.83 17.08
C GLU A 19 10.84 14.06 15.82
N GLN A 20 9.95 13.09 15.97
CA GLN A 20 9.36 12.36 14.84
C GLN A 20 8.62 13.29 13.87
N LEU A 21 7.72 14.13 14.39
CA LEU A 21 6.93 15.06 13.58
C LEU A 21 7.81 16.09 12.85
N ARG A 22 8.90 16.56 13.48
CA ARG A 22 9.88 17.44 12.81
C ARG A 22 10.54 16.76 11.62
N THR A 23 10.86 15.48 11.77
CA THR A 23 11.44 14.67 10.68
C THR A 23 10.43 14.48 9.55
N GLU A 24 9.17 14.13 9.87
CA GLU A 24 8.11 13.93 8.88
C GLU A 24 7.66 15.24 8.18
N ALA A 25 7.75 16.37 8.89
CA ALA A 25 7.46 17.69 8.33
C ALA A 25 8.46 18.05 7.23
N GLY A 26 9.73 17.64 7.38
CA GLY A 26 10.81 17.85 6.41
C GLY A 26 10.78 16.94 5.18
N LEU A 27 9.80 16.05 5.06
CA LEU A 27 9.65 15.22 3.87
C LEU A 27 9.17 16.05 2.68
N GLU A 28 9.95 16.01 1.60
CA GLU A 28 9.58 16.61 0.32
C GLU A 28 8.37 15.89 -0.29
N ARG A 29 7.30 16.65 -0.54
CA ARG A 29 6.05 16.11 -1.10
C ARG A 29 5.94 16.47 -2.58
N MET A 30 5.41 15.56 -3.37
CA MET A 30 5.06 15.83 -4.76
C MET A 30 3.61 16.31 -4.89
N LYS A 31 3.30 17.04 -5.97
CA LYS A 31 1.93 17.46 -6.28
C LYS A 31 1.05 16.22 -6.48
N VAL A 32 -0.12 16.23 -5.83
CA VAL A 32 -1.12 15.14 -5.97
C VAL A 32 -1.52 14.92 -7.43
N SER A 33 -1.64 16.00 -8.21
CA SER A 33 -1.96 15.90 -9.64
C SER A 33 -0.88 15.21 -10.48
N LYS A 34 0.39 15.28 -10.07
CA LYS A 34 1.49 14.53 -10.69
C LYS A 34 1.44 13.07 -10.28
N ALA A 35 1.33 12.79 -8.99
CA ALA A 35 1.24 11.43 -8.45
C ALA A 35 0.07 10.65 -9.06
N ALA A 36 -1.13 11.26 -9.11
CA ALA A 36 -2.30 10.65 -9.71
C ALA A 36 -2.11 10.32 -11.19
N ARG A 37 -1.39 11.16 -11.95
CA ARG A 37 -1.11 10.92 -13.36
C ARG A 37 -0.15 9.74 -13.56
N GLU A 38 0.88 9.66 -12.73
CA GLU A 38 1.83 8.55 -12.75
C GLU A 38 1.15 7.22 -12.39
N LEU A 39 0.29 7.21 -11.37
CA LEU A 39 -0.52 6.04 -11.02
C LEU A 39 -1.42 5.61 -12.19
N LEU A 40 -2.13 6.55 -12.82
CA LEU A 40 -2.98 6.24 -13.97
C LEU A 40 -2.17 5.71 -15.16
N GLN A 41 -1.00 6.28 -15.41
CA GLN A 41 -0.12 5.82 -16.49
C GLN A 41 0.38 4.40 -16.22
N TYR A 42 0.79 4.11 -14.98
CA TYR A 42 1.21 2.77 -14.57
C TYR A 42 0.09 1.76 -14.76
N CYS A 43 -1.11 2.05 -14.25
CA CYS A 43 -2.25 1.15 -14.41
C CYS A 43 -2.60 0.91 -15.88
N ARG A 44 -2.59 1.95 -16.73
CA ARG A 44 -2.87 1.80 -18.17
C ARG A 44 -1.83 0.96 -18.89
N ALA A 45 -0.55 1.15 -18.57
CA ALA A 45 0.54 0.39 -19.19
C ALA A 45 0.45 -1.11 -18.87
N HIS A 46 -0.03 -1.47 -17.67
CA HIS A 46 -0.12 -2.85 -17.21
C HIS A 46 -1.53 -3.46 -17.30
N ALA A 47 -2.54 -2.66 -17.67
CA ALA A 47 -3.92 -3.09 -17.76
C ALA A 47 -4.09 -4.31 -18.68
N GLN A 48 -3.39 -4.34 -19.81
CA GLN A 48 -3.52 -5.43 -20.78
C GLN A 48 -2.90 -6.74 -20.30
N SER A 49 -1.86 -6.65 -19.45
CA SER A 49 -1.18 -7.80 -18.86
C SER A 49 -1.87 -8.33 -17.61
N ASP A 50 -2.87 -7.64 -17.07
CA ASP A 50 -3.58 -8.06 -15.87
C ASP A 50 -4.69 -9.07 -16.21
N PRO A 51 -4.53 -10.36 -15.86
CA PRO A 51 -5.50 -11.41 -16.15
C PRO A 51 -6.89 -11.17 -15.55
N LEU A 52 -6.96 -10.41 -14.45
CA LEU A 52 -8.21 -10.12 -13.75
C LEU A 52 -8.96 -8.97 -14.39
N LEU A 53 -8.27 -8.12 -15.17
CA LEU A 53 -8.87 -6.99 -15.85
C LEU A 53 -9.28 -7.32 -17.29
N THR A 54 -8.39 -7.93 -18.08
CA THR A 54 -8.68 -8.28 -19.48
C THR A 54 -9.31 -9.65 -19.65
N GLY A 55 -9.23 -10.48 -18.61
CA GLY A 55 -9.59 -11.89 -18.70
C GLY A 55 -8.53 -12.70 -19.44
N VAL A 56 -8.46 -13.99 -19.11
CA VAL A 56 -7.60 -14.94 -19.82
C VAL A 56 -8.45 -16.03 -20.46
N PRO A 57 -8.00 -16.59 -21.60
CA PRO A 57 -8.63 -17.78 -22.17
C PRO A 57 -8.72 -18.89 -21.13
N ALA A 58 -9.81 -19.65 -21.17
CA ALA A 58 -10.05 -20.71 -20.20
C ALA A 58 -8.90 -21.74 -20.18
N SER A 59 -8.25 -22.02 -21.32
CA SER A 59 -7.07 -22.90 -21.39
C SER A 59 -5.83 -22.36 -20.66
N ALA A 60 -5.68 -21.05 -20.57
CA ALA A 60 -4.57 -20.39 -19.88
C ALA A 60 -4.87 -20.14 -18.39
N ASN A 61 -6.11 -20.33 -17.95
CA ASN A 61 -6.50 -20.18 -16.54
C ASN A 61 -6.12 -21.44 -15.74
N PRO A 62 -5.14 -21.37 -14.80
CA PRO A 62 -4.73 -22.51 -13.99
C PRO A 62 -5.85 -23.02 -13.05
N PHE A 63 -6.84 -22.17 -12.76
CA PHE A 63 -7.96 -22.48 -11.88
C PHE A 63 -9.19 -23.01 -12.62
N LYS A 64 -9.09 -23.26 -13.93
CA LYS A 64 -10.21 -23.86 -14.68
C LYS A 64 -10.43 -25.31 -14.24
N ASP A 65 -11.69 -25.68 -14.08
CA ASP A 65 -12.08 -27.07 -13.87
C ASP A 65 -11.54 -27.99 -14.97
N LYS A 66 -10.86 -29.06 -14.55
CA LYS A 66 -10.40 -30.10 -15.45
C LYS A 66 -11.64 -30.81 -16.01
N LYS A 67 -11.83 -30.79 -17.33
CA LYS A 67 -12.84 -31.64 -17.96
C LYS A 67 -12.48 -33.10 -17.66
N THR A 68 -13.42 -33.85 -17.07
CA THR A 68 -13.28 -35.30 -16.94
C THR A 68 -13.27 -35.89 -18.36
N CYS A 69 -12.17 -36.52 -18.75
CA CYS A 69 -12.11 -37.28 -19.99
C CYS A 69 -12.83 -38.61 -19.73
N SER A 70 -14.03 -38.80 -20.28
CA SER A 70 -14.64 -40.11 -20.39
C SER A 70 -14.02 -40.82 -21.59
N ILE A 71 -13.23 -41.85 -21.34
CA ILE A 71 -12.82 -42.80 -22.38
C ILE A 71 -14.09 -43.57 -22.77
N LEU A 72 -14.53 -43.43 -24.03
CA LEU A 72 -15.60 -44.22 -24.64
C LEU A 72 -14.99 -45.42 -25.36
#